data_AF-A0AAE0AIX3-F1
#
_entry.id   AF-A0AAE0AIX3-F1
#
_cell.length_a   1.000
_cell.length_b   1.000
_cell.length_c   1.000
_cell.angle_alpha   90.00
_cell.angle_beta   90.00
_cell.angle_gamma   90.00
#
_symmetry.space_group_name_H-M   'P 1'
#
loop_
_entity.id
_entity.type
_entity.pdbx_description
1 polymer ?
#
loop_
_entity_poly.entity_id
_entity_poly.type
_entity_poly.pdbx_seq_one_letter_code
_entity_poly.pdbx_strand_id
1 'polypeptide(L)'
;MDTDFVNVTIQSLMRVAPFRNFFLICENYRHCKSPLVHRFGELTQKIWHARNFKGQVSPHEFLQAVMVRFQIDPQSKPFEFMSWLLNTLHKDLRTSKKNTTIIYECFQGELVFVKEIPNKTGTKEDEDDQNSVQKITKGGGGGGGGGGVNFPIKNLELKDYIPLPTPEAGNERLRSKYDLIANIVHDGKPDKGFYRVFVQHKSEELWYEIHDLHVSETLPQMVALSEAYMQIYKRQQ
;
A
#
# COMPACT_ATOMS: atom_id res chain seq x y z
N MET A 1 -16.92 11.41 -12.32
CA MET A 1 -16.07 11.39 -11.12
C MET A 1 -15.03 10.34 -11.39
N ASP A 2 -13.77 10.75 -11.40
CA ASP A 2 -12.69 9.77 -11.56
C ASP A 2 -12.57 8.96 -10.27
N THR A 3 -12.53 7.64 -10.39
CA THR A 3 -12.49 6.71 -9.25
C THR A 3 -11.47 5.60 -9.48
N ASP A 4 -10.59 5.79 -10.45
CA ASP A 4 -9.45 4.93 -10.75
C ASP A 4 -8.60 4.62 -9.50
N PHE A 5 -8.40 5.60 -8.62
CA PHE A 5 -7.68 5.45 -7.35
C PHE A 5 -8.32 4.40 -6.43
N VAL A 6 -9.66 4.28 -6.45
CA VAL A 6 -10.40 3.26 -5.70
C VAL A 6 -10.14 1.89 -6.31
N ASN A 7 -10.23 1.78 -7.63
CA ASN A 7 -10.02 0.53 -8.34
C ASN A 7 -8.60 -0.01 -8.11
N VAL A 8 -7.56 0.79 -8.35
CA VAL A 8 -6.17 0.35 -8.12
C VAL A 8 -5.91 -0.05 -6.68
N THR A 9 -6.54 0.64 -5.71
CA THR A 9 -6.43 0.30 -4.29
C THR A 9 -7.05 -1.06 -4.00
N ILE A 10 -8.28 -1.31 -4.48
CA ILE A 10 -8.97 -2.59 -4.26
C ILE A 10 -8.20 -3.73 -4.93
N GLN A 11 -7.84 -3.57 -6.20
CA GLN A 11 -7.10 -4.58 -6.96
C GLN A 11 -5.77 -4.94 -6.29
N SER A 12 -5.07 -3.95 -5.73
CA SER A 12 -3.82 -4.17 -4.97
C SER A 12 -4.07 -4.95 -3.68
N LEU A 13 -5.05 -4.54 -2.87
CA LEU A 13 -5.39 -5.20 -1.61
C LEU A 13 -5.85 -6.65 -1.81
N MET A 14 -6.55 -6.94 -2.91
CA MET A 14 -7.00 -8.29 -3.26
C MET A 14 -5.87 -9.28 -3.54
N ARG A 15 -4.63 -8.81 -3.72
CA ARG A 15 -3.45 -9.67 -3.87
C ARG A 15 -2.84 -10.11 -2.54
N VAL A 16 -3.22 -9.47 -1.44
CA VAL A 16 -2.79 -9.85 -0.09
C VAL A 16 -3.62 -11.06 0.36
N ALA A 17 -3.08 -12.26 0.14
CA ALA A 17 -3.83 -13.51 0.30
C ALA A 17 -4.54 -13.69 1.66
N PRO A 18 -3.92 -13.42 2.83
CA PRO A 18 -4.64 -13.57 4.11
C PRO A 18 -5.80 -12.57 4.24
N PHE A 19 -5.59 -11.32 3.83
CA PHE A 19 -6.61 -10.27 3.80
C PHE A 19 -7.77 -10.65 2.87
N ARG A 20 -7.48 -11.03 1.62
CA ARG A 20 -8.46 -11.53 0.65
C ARG A 20 -9.23 -12.73 1.22
N ASN A 21 -8.53 -13.75 1.71
CA ASN A 21 -9.14 -14.98 2.22
C ASN A 21 -10.10 -14.71 3.38
N PHE A 22 -9.77 -13.74 4.24
CA PHE A 22 -10.67 -13.32 5.31
C PHE A 22 -12.02 -12.81 4.77
N PHE A 23 -11.99 -11.94 3.76
CA PHE A 23 -13.19 -11.36 3.16
C PHE A 23 -13.93 -12.28 2.19
N LEU A 24 -13.32 -13.37 1.72
CA LEU A 24 -14.02 -14.40 0.94
C LEU A 24 -15.00 -15.22 1.80
N ILE A 25 -14.78 -15.31 3.10
CA ILE A 25 -15.59 -16.12 4.02
C ILE A 25 -16.48 -15.19 4.85
N CYS A 26 -17.78 -15.07 4.49
CA CYS A 26 -18.73 -14.19 5.17
C CYS A 26 -18.80 -14.39 6.70
N GLU A 27 -18.64 -15.63 7.17
CA GLU A 27 -18.71 -15.95 8.60
C GLU A 27 -17.63 -15.22 9.42
N ASN A 28 -16.48 -14.87 8.82
CA ASN A 28 -15.41 -14.15 9.50
C ASN A 28 -15.82 -12.75 9.96
N TYR A 29 -16.78 -12.12 9.28
CA TYR A 29 -17.22 -10.75 9.57
C TYR A 29 -18.74 -10.63 9.74
N ARG A 30 -19.47 -11.75 9.81
CA ARG A 30 -20.93 -11.78 9.99
C ARG A 30 -21.42 -11.03 11.23
N HIS A 31 -20.61 -11.00 12.27
CA HIS A 31 -20.89 -10.29 13.51
C HIS A 31 -20.76 -8.76 13.40
N CYS A 32 -20.06 -8.26 12.38
CA CYS A 32 -19.87 -6.84 12.15
C CYS A 32 -21.17 -6.22 11.62
N LYS A 33 -21.57 -5.06 12.17
CA LYS A 33 -22.76 -4.33 11.72
C LYS A 33 -22.47 -3.27 10.65
N SER A 34 -21.20 -3.08 10.29
CA SER A 34 -20.79 -2.04 9.34
C SER A 34 -21.20 -2.41 7.92
N PRO A 35 -22.03 -1.58 7.24
CA PRO A 35 -22.34 -1.79 5.84
C PRO A 35 -21.09 -1.79 4.96
N LEU A 36 -20.08 -0.97 5.29
CA LEU A 36 -18.83 -0.89 4.54
C LEU A 36 -18.10 -2.24 4.52
N VAL A 37 -18.01 -2.92 5.67
CA VAL A 37 -17.36 -4.24 5.80
C VAL A 37 -18.08 -5.27 4.93
N HIS A 38 -19.42 -5.30 4.98
CA HIS A 38 -20.21 -6.23 4.17
C HIS A 38 -20.09 -5.95 2.68
N ARG A 39 -20.19 -4.68 2.25
CA ARG A 39 -20.04 -4.30 0.83
C ARG A 39 -18.63 -4.58 0.30
N PHE A 40 -17.60 -4.42 1.12
CA PHE A 40 -16.24 -4.79 0.77
C PHE A 40 -16.06 -6.31 0.60
N GLY A 41 -16.66 -7.11 1.51
CA GLY A 41 -16.68 -8.57 1.40
C GLY A 41 -17.42 -9.06 0.16
N GLU A 42 -18.61 -8.53 -0.11
CA GLU A 42 -19.38 -8.83 -1.32
C GLU A 42 -18.61 -8.51 -2.61
N LEU A 43 -17.94 -7.35 -2.65
CA LEU A 43 -17.10 -6.97 -3.79
C LEU A 43 -15.92 -7.94 -3.96
N THR A 44 -15.26 -8.31 -2.87
CA THR A 44 -14.16 -9.29 -2.86
C THR A 44 -14.62 -10.63 -3.44
N GLN A 45 -15.78 -11.12 -3.01
CA GLN A 45 -16.38 -12.35 -3.52
C GLN A 45 -16.73 -12.26 -5.00
N LYS A 46 -17.34 -11.15 -5.44
CA LYS A 46 -17.67 -10.92 -6.86
C LYS A 46 -16.41 -10.90 -7.73
N ILE A 47 -15.32 -10.27 -7.28
CA ILE A 47 -14.05 -10.22 -8.02
C ILE A 47 -13.45 -11.62 -8.17
N TRP A 48 -13.47 -12.43 -7.11
CA TRP A 48 -12.86 -13.76 -7.08
C TRP A 48 -13.81 -14.91 -7.46
N HIS A 49 -15.00 -14.60 -7.96
CA HIS A 49 -15.95 -15.62 -8.37
C HIS A 49 -15.52 -16.27 -9.70
N ALA A 50 -15.22 -17.57 -9.67
CA ALA A 50 -14.67 -18.31 -10.82
C ALA A 50 -15.55 -18.37 -12.08
N ARG A 51 -16.84 -18.01 -11.97
CA ARG A 51 -17.83 -18.04 -13.08
C ARG A 51 -18.29 -16.64 -13.50
N ASN A 52 -17.43 -15.63 -13.43
CA ASN A 52 -17.81 -14.28 -13.83
C ASN A 52 -17.95 -14.16 -15.35
N PHE A 53 -19.14 -14.45 -15.88
CA PHE A 53 -19.45 -14.46 -17.32
C PHE A 53 -19.19 -13.13 -18.05
N LYS A 54 -19.02 -12.01 -17.34
CA LYS A 54 -18.75 -10.68 -17.92
C LYS A 54 -17.31 -10.18 -17.74
N GLY A 55 -16.44 -10.92 -17.04
CA GLY A 55 -15.06 -10.49 -16.75
C GLY A 55 -14.93 -9.15 -15.98
N GLN A 56 -16.04 -8.50 -15.64
CA GLN A 56 -16.12 -7.16 -15.07
C GLN A 56 -17.04 -7.17 -13.85
N VAL A 57 -16.63 -6.47 -12.79
CA VAL A 57 -17.40 -6.32 -11.55
C VAL A 57 -17.59 -4.84 -11.27
N SER A 58 -18.84 -4.41 -11.17
CA SER A 58 -19.14 -3.03 -10.76
C SER A 58 -18.95 -2.86 -9.25
N PRO A 59 -18.15 -1.87 -8.80
CA PRO A 59 -17.97 -1.58 -7.38
C PRO A 59 -19.06 -0.66 -6.81
N HIS A 60 -20.17 -0.42 -7.53
CA HIS A 60 -21.14 0.62 -7.19
C HIS A 60 -21.67 0.54 -5.75
N GLU A 61 -22.10 -0.64 -5.26
CA GLU A 61 -22.60 -0.79 -3.89
C GLU A 61 -21.52 -0.49 -2.84
N PHE A 62 -20.26 -0.82 -3.13
CA PHE A 62 -19.13 -0.49 -2.28
C PHE A 62 -18.84 1.02 -2.31
N LEU A 63 -18.82 1.63 -3.49
CA LEU A 63 -18.62 3.07 -3.65
C LEU A 63 -19.69 3.87 -2.89
N GLN A 64 -20.95 3.45 -2.93
CA GLN A 64 -22.01 4.08 -2.13
C GLN A 64 -21.70 4.05 -0.64
N ALA A 65 -21.22 2.91 -0.10
CA ALA A 65 -20.84 2.81 1.31
C ALA A 65 -19.60 3.66 1.65
N VAL A 66 -18.65 3.79 0.71
CA VAL A 66 -17.48 4.66 0.85
C VAL A 66 -17.88 6.12 0.90
N MET A 67 -18.71 6.59 -0.04
CA MET A 67 -19.09 8.00 -0.17
C MET A 67 -19.85 8.55 1.04
N VAL A 68 -20.45 7.68 1.87
CA VAL A 68 -21.09 8.09 3.14
C VAL A 68 -20.05 8.46 4.21
N ARG A 69 -18.83 7.93 4.13
CA ARG A 69 -17.82 8.01 5.20
C ARG A 69 -16.47 8.55 4.76
N PHE A 70 -16.25 8.67 3.45
CA PHE A 70 -15.07 9.22 2.81
C PHE A 70 -15.53 10.27 1.79
N GLN A 71 -15.06 11.49 1.97
CA GLN A 71 -15.32 12.54 1.02
C GLN A 71 -14.39 12.33 -0.18
N ILE A 72 -14.92 11.74 -1.25
CA ILE A 72 -14.17 11.64 -2.50
C ILE A 72 -14.08 13.04 -3.09
N ASP A 73 -12.85 13.53 -3.21
CA ASP A 73 -12.52 14.79 -3.84
C ASP A 73 -11.74 14.54 -5.15
N PRO A 74 -11.74 15.49 -6.11
CA PRO A 74 -11.05 15.30 -7.39
C PRO A 74 -9.53 15.11 -7.30
N GLN A 75 -8.92 15.35 -6.14
CA GLN A 75 -7.50 15.18 -5.85
C GLN A 75 -7.22 13.98 -4.95
N SER A 76 -8.24 13.20 -4.56
CA SER A 76 -8.12 12.02 -3.70
C SER A 76 -7.11 11.04 -4.31
N LYS A 77 -6.14 10.60 -3.52
CA LYS A 77 -5.05 9.73 -3.98
C LYS A 77 -5.17 8.31 -3.43
N PRO A 78 -4.60 7.28 -4.11
CA PRO A 78 -4.64 5.90 -3.62
C PRO A 78 -4.09 5.74 -2.20
N PHE A 79 -3.05 6.51 -1.83
CA PHE A 79 -2.48 6.44 -0.48
C PHE A 79 -3.46 6.88 0.62
N GLU A 80 -4.14 8.00 0.41
CA GLU A 80 -5.10 8.55 1.37
C GLU A 80 -6.30 7.61 1.50
N PHE A 81 -6.81 7.14 0.37
CA PHE A 81 -7.94 6.21 0.33
C PHE A 81 -7.59 4.85 0.96
N MET A 82 -6.43 4.26 0.63
CA MET A 82 -6.00 3.00 1.22
C MET A 82 -5.83 3.12 2.74
N SER A 83 -5.19 4.20 3.20
CA SER A 83 -5.00 4.47 4.62
C SER A 83 -6.34 4.61 5.35
N TRP A 84 -7.27 5.39 4.79
CA TRP A 84 -8.62 5.52 5.33
C TRP A 84 -9.37 4.17 5.34
N LEU A 85 -9.33 3.43 4.24
CA LEU A 85 -10.06 2.17 4.09
C LEU A 85 -9.57 1.13 5.09
N LEU A 86 -8.26 0.91 5.19
CA LEU A 86 -7.68 -0.06 6.12
C LEU A 86 -7.98 0.30 7.58
N ASN A 87 -7.84 1.57 7.95
CA ASN A 87 -8.14 2.04 9.30
C ASN A 87 -9.63 1.93 9.64
N THR A 88 -10.50 2.22 8.67
CA THR A 88 -11.95 2.13 8.85
C THR A 88 -12.40 0.68 8.97
N LEU A 89 -11.93 -0.22 8.10
CA LEU A 89 -12.20 -1.65 8.18
C LEU A 89 -11.66 -2.24 9.49
N HIS A 90 -10.46 -1.86 9.91
CA HIS A 90 -9.90 -2.26 11.20
C HIS A 90 -10.79 -1.85 12.36
N LYS A 91 -11.18 -0.57 12.43
CA LYS A 91 -12.06 -0.04 13.48
C LYS A 91 -13.40 -0.77 13.52
N ASP A 92 -14.00 -1.02 12.37
CA ASP A 92 -15.32 -1.64 12.28
C ASP A 92 -15.31 -3.15 12.58
N LEU A 93 -14.21 -3.84 12.27
CA LEU A 93 -14.04 -5.28 12.55
C LEU A 93 -13.59 -5.57 13.98
N ARG A 94 -13.16 -4.56 14.73
CA ARG A 94 -12.79 -4.74 16.15
C ARG A 94 -14.01 -5.13 16.97
N THR A 95 -13.77 -6.02 17.91
CA THR A 95 -14.76 -6.39 18.93
C THR A 95 -14.19 -6.07 20.30
N SER A 96 -15.04 -5.95 21.32
CA SER A 96 -14.58 -5.74 22.70
C SER A 96 -13.68 -6.88 23.21
N LYS A 97 -13.74 -8.06 22.59
CA LYS A 97 -12.93 -9.24 22.96
C LYS A 97 -11.62 -9.36 22.17
N LYS A 98 -11.59 -8.91 20.91
CA LYS A 98 -10.40 -9.00 20.03
C LYS A 98 -10.02 -7.61 19.54
N ASN A 99 -8.89 -7.12 20.05
CA ASN A 99 -8.38 -5.79 19.72
C ASN A 99 -7.61 -5.75 18.38
N THR A 100 -7.12 -6.91 17.92
CA THR A 100 -6.43 -7.07 16.63
C THR A 100 -7.36 -7.64 15.57
N THR A 101 -7.08 -7.36 14.30
CA THR A 101 -7.88 -7.79 13.14
C THR A 101 -6.95 -8.26 12.03
N ILE A 102 -7.52 -8.87 10.98
CA ILE A 102 -6.75 -9.26 9.79
C ILE A 102 -5.96 -8.09 9.17
N ILE A 103 -6.44 -6.85 9.31
CA ILE A 103 -5.74 -5.65 8.81
C ILE A 103 -4.40 -5.48 9.51
N TYR A 104 -4.39 -5.54 10.85
CA TYR A 104 -3.18 -5.40 11.64
C TYR A 104 -2.25 -6.60 11.45
N GLU A 105 -2.81 -7.82 11.38
CA GLU A 105 -2.04 -9.03 11.10
C GLU A 105 -1.34 -9.00 9.73
N CYS A 106 -1.89 -8.30 8.73
CA CYS A 106 -1.33 -8.23 7.38
C CYS A 106 -0.42 -7.02 7.11
N PHE A 107 -0.78 -5.84 7.65
CA PHE A 107 -0.23 -4.56 7.21
C PHE A 107 0.49 -3.76 8.30
N GLN A 108 0.27 -4.09 9.57
CA GLN A 108 0.91 -3.34 10.65
C GLN A 108 2.34 -3.86 10.88
N GLY A 109 3.30 -2.92 10.89
CA GLY A 109 4.66 -3.13 11.37
C GLY A 109 4.95 -2.28 12.61
N GLU A 110 6.13 -2.46 13.18
CA GLU A 110 6.63 -1.67 14.30
C GLU A 110 7.90 -0.91 13.89
N LEU A 111 8.03 0.33 14.36
CA LEU A 111 9.18 1.19 14.11
C LEU A 111 9.84 1.56 15.44
N VAL A 112 11.15 1.40 15.52
CA VAL A 112 11.95 1.83 16.67
C VAL A 112 12.64 3.13 16.32
N PHE A 113 12.34 4.20 17.08
CA PHE A 113 12.99 5.50 16.91
C PHE A 113 14.16 5.62 17.88
N VAL A 114 15.38 5.69 17.34
CA VAL A 114 16.58 5.99 18.13
C VAL A 114 16.80 7.50 18.08
N LYS A 115 16.67 8.17 19.23
CA LYS A 115 17.00 9.59 19.37
C LYS A 115 18.44 9.71 19.86
N GLU A 116 19.36 10.07 18.98
CA GLU A 116 20.71 10.43 19.40
C GLU A 116 20.65 11.75 20.18
N ILE A 117 21.03 11.69 21.46
CA ILE A 117 21.24 12.90 22.28
C ILE A 117 22.71 13.29 22.07
N PRO A 118 23.00 14.46 21.50
CA PRO A 118 24.38 14.91 21.38
C PRO A 118 24.97 15.08 22.78
N ASN A 119 26.02 14.32 23.10
CA ASN A 119 26.79 14.53 24.32
C ASN A 119 27.51 15.88 24.20
N LYS A 120 26.94 16.92 24.82
CA LYS A 120 27.70 18.14 25.16
C LYS A 120 28.70 17.78 26.26
N THR A 121 29.84 17.20 25.87
CA THR A 121 31.06 17.31 26.66
C THR A 121 31.68 18.65 26.28
N GLY A 122 31.73 19.55 27.26
CA GLY A 122 32.20 20.91 27.07
C GLY A 122 33.69 20.96 26.79
N THR A 123 34.06 21.71 25.77
CA THR A 123 35.27 22.52 25.76
C THR A 123 34.89 23.82 25.07
N LYS A 124 34.97 24.92 25.81
CA LYS A 124 34.80 26.27 25.29
C LYS A 124 36.04 26.59 24.47
N GLU A 125 35.88 27.05 23.24
CA GLU A 125 36.84 27.92 22.57
C GLU A 125 36.11 28.65 21.44
N ASP A 126 35.92 29.94 21.73
CA ASP A 126 35.82 31.16 20.92
C ASP A 126 35.02 31.21 19.59
N GLU A 127 34.14 32.21 19.59
CA GLU A 127 33.32 32.70 18.50
C GLU A 127 34.18 33.25 17.35
N ASP A 128 33.91 32.83 16.13
CA ASP A 128 34.08 33.68 14.95
C ASP A 128 32.87 33.52 14.03
N ASP A 129 32.09 34.60 13.98
CA ASP A 129 30.89 34.80 13.18
C ASP A 129 31.24 34.88 11.67
N GLN A 130 30.86 33.86 10.88
CA GLN A 130 30.52 34.05 9.47
C GLN A 130 29.23 33.33 9.11
N ASN A 131 28.15 34.09 9.24
CA ASN A 131 26.80 33.78 8.85
C ASN A 131 26.70 33.62 7.31
N SER A 132 26.78 32.38 6.81
CA SER A 132 26.34 32.03 5.45
C SER A 132 24.99 31.31 5.51
N VAL A 133 23.93 32.12 5.52
CA VAL A 133 22.57 31.67 5.29
C VAL A 133 22.50 31.07 3.88
N GLN A 134 22.61 29.74 3.75
CA GLN A 134 22.12 29.05 2.57
C GLN A 134 20.60 29.05 2.60
N LYS A 135 20.08 30.16 2.06
CA LYS A 135 18.72 30.35 1.60
C LYS A 135 18.41 29.23 0.61
N ILE A 136 17.56 28.27 0.99
CA ILE A 136 16.93 27.37 0.03
C ILE A 136 15.97 28.23 -0.80
N THR A 137 16.50 28.79 -1.87
CA THR A 137 15.75 29.49 -2.90
C THR A 137 14.85 28.49 -3.59
N LYS A 138 13.53 28.78 -3.61
CA LYS A 138 12.62 28.23 -4.61
C LYS A 138 13.16 28.57 -5.99
N GLY A 139 13.76 27.59 -6.65
CA GLY A 139 14.06 27.63 -8.08
C GLY A 139 12.85 27.13 -8.85
N GLY A 140 12.08 28.07 -9.41
CA GLY A 140 11.20 27.76 -10.53
C GLY A 140 12.06 27.49 -11.77
N GLY A 141 11.81 26.35 -12.42
CA GLY A 141 12.42 25.97 -13.68
C GLY A 141 11.75 24.69 -14.17
N GLY A 142 10.86 24.80 -15.15
CA GLY A 142 10.17 23.68 -15.75
C GLY A 142 11.15 22.72 -16.44
N GLY A 143 10.93 21.43 -16.24
CA GLY A 143 11.60 20.35 -16.94
C GLY A 143 11.09 19.02 -16.37
N GLY A 144 10.29 18.29 -17.15
CA GLY A 144 9.80 16.97 -16.76
C GLY A 144 10.98 16.03 -16.55
N GLY A 145 11.20 15.63 -15.30
CA GLY A 145 12.15 14.59 -14.91
C GLY A 145 11.37 13.48 -14.23
N GLY A 146 10.89 12.51 -15.03
CA GLY A 146 10.40 11.23 -14.53
C GLY A 146 11.58 10.48 -13.91
N GLY A 147 11.75 10.62 -12.60
CA GLY A 147 12.79 9.91 -11.85
C GLY A 147 12.36 8.45 -11.69
N GLY A 148 12.60 7.63 -12.72
CA GLY A 148 12.33 6.20 -12.68
C GLY A 148 13.10 5.54 -11.54
N VAL A 149 12.38 5.11 -10.50
CA VAL A 149 12.96 4.32 -9.41
C VAL A 149 13.08 2.88 -9.89
N ASN A 150 14.29 2.32 -9.88
CA ASN A 150 14.47 0.89 -10.13
C ASN A 150 14.30 0.12 -8.82
N PHE A 151 13.45 -0.91 -8.81
CA PHE A 151 13.13 -1.69 -7.61
C PHE A 151 13.09 -3.20 -7.90
N PRO A 152 13.49 -4.04 -6.93
CA PRO A 152 13.45 -5.49 -7.08
C PRO A 152 12.02 -6.04 -6.99
N ILE A 153 11.63 -6.85 -7.96
CA ILE A 153 10.31 -7.52 -7.98
C ILE A 153 10.30 -8.78 -7.12
N LYS A 154 11.43 -9.48 -7.00
CA LYS A 154 11.61 -10.66 -6.15
C LYS A 154 12.84 -10.49 -5.28
N ASN A 155 12.85 -11.13 -4.11
CA ASN A 155 13.99 -11.17 -3.20
C ASN A 155 14.49 -9.79 -2.72
N LEU A 156 13.59 -8.82 -2.53
CA LEU A 156 13.94 -7.59 -1.81
C LEU A 156 14.39 -7.97 -0.39
N GLU A 157 15.64 -7.68 -0.05
CA GLU A 157 16.22 -8.01 1.25
C GLU A 157 16.28 -6.76 2.13
N LEU A 158 15.55 -6.78 3.25
CA LEU A 158 15.45 -5.67 4.20
C LEU A 158 16.25 -5.92 5.49
N LYS A 159 17.18 -6.90 5.48
CA LYS A 159 17.89 -7.34 6.70
C LYS A 159 18.63 -6.20 7.41
N ASP A 160 19.18 -5.27 6.63
CA ASP A 160 20.01 -4.17 7.13
C ASP A 160 19.17 -3.02 7.72
N TYR A 161 17.84 -3.09 7.58
CA TYR A 161 16.90 -2.09 8.08
C TYR A 161 15.99 -2.62 9.20
N ILE A 162 16.12 -3.89 9.58
CA ILE A 162 15.39 -4.50 10.69
C ILE A 162 16.29 -4.42 11.93
N PRO A 163 15.82 -3.82 13.04
CA PRO A 163 16.57 -3.84 14.29
C PRO A 163 16.92 -5.27 14.68
N LEU A 164 18.19 -5.51 15.00
CA LEU A 164 18.64 -6.83 15.44
C LEU A 164 17.88 -7.22 16.72
N PRO A 165 17.33 -8.46 16.80
CA PRO A 165 16.74 -8.97 18.02
C PRO A 165 17.78 -8.93 19.15
N THR A 166 17.33 -8.56 20.35
CA THR A 166 18.19 -8.60 21.54
C THR A 166 18.72 -10.03 21.75
N PRO A 167 19.91 -10.22 22.36
CA PRO A 167 20.54 -11.54 22.55
C PRO A 167 19.68 -12.60 23.24
N GLU A 168 18.58 -12.19 23.88
CA GLU A 168 17.60 -13.02 24.59
C GLU A 168 16.55 -13.65 23.66
N ALA A 169 16.31 -13.03 22.50
CA ALA A 169 15.53 -13.62 21.42
C ALA A 169 16.48 -14.53 20.64
N GLY A 170 16.32 -15.85 20.84
CA GLY A 170 17.17 -16.88 20.26
C GLY A 170 17.28 -16.84 18.73
N ASN A 171 17.90 -17.87 18.17
CA ASN A 171 18.31 -18.04 16.77
C ASN A 171 17.15 -18.07 15.73
N GLU A 172 16.15 -17.21 15.85
CA GLU A 172 15.12 -16.98 14.85
C GLU A 172 15.74 -16.24 13.67
N ARG A 173 15.86 -16.95 12.55
CA ARG A 173 16.23 -16.39 11.26
C ARG A 173 15.20 -15.29 10.92
N LEU A 174 15.58 -14.03 11.10
CA LEU A 174 14.73 -12.90 10.75
C LEU A 174 14.37 -13.00 9.27
N ARG A 175 13.08 -13.21 9.00
CA ARG A 175 12.57 -13.27 7.63
C ARG A 175 12.58 -11.86 7.05
N SER A 176 13.61 -11.57 6.27
CA SER A 176 13.87 -10.24 5.72
C SER A 176 13.68 -10.17 4.20
N LYS A 177 13.26 -11.26 3.56
CA LYS A 177 13.06 -11.33 2.11
C LYS A 177 11.60 -11.10 1.73
N TYR A 178 11.40 -10.30 0.70
CA TYR A 178 10.10 -9.84 0.24
C TYR A 178 9.98 -9.93 -1.28
N ASP A 179 8.78 -10.29 -1.75
CA ASP A 179 8.42 -10.29 -3.18
C ASP A 179 7.32 -9.26 -3.42
N LEU A 180 7.45 -8.49 -4.50
CA LEU A 180 6.44 -7.53 -4.93
C LEU A 180 5.21 -8.28 -5.43
N ILE A 181 4.03 -7.89 -4.95
CA ILE A 181 2.75 -8.49 -5.36
C ILE A 181 1.79 -7.51 -6.03
N ALA A 182 1.97 -6.21 -5.79
CA ALA A 182 1.23 -5.15 -6.45
C ALA A 182 2.07 -3.86 -6.54
N ASN A 183 1.97 -3.14 -7.66
CA ASN A 183 2.62 -1.87 -7.92
C ASN A 183 1.62 -0.91 -8.57
N ILE A 184 1.15 0.07 -7.81
CA ILE A 184 0.30 1.16 -8.28
C ILE A 184 1.21 2.20 -8.95
N VAL A 185 0.83 2.63 -10.13
CA VAL A 185 1.52 3.62 -10.95
C VAL A 185 0.58 4.78 -11.21
N HIS A 186 1.15 5.98 -11.26
CA HIS A 186 0.44 7.19 -11.63
C HIS A 186 1.04 7.74 -12.92
N ASP A 187 0.25 7.76 -14.00
CA ASP A 187 0.68 8.28 -15.29
C ASP A 187 0.08 9.67 -15.51
N GLY A 188 0.92 10.64 -15.84
CA GLY A 188 0.50 12.02 -16.11
C GLY A 188 1.07 13.03 -15.13
N LYS A 189 0.47 14.23 -15.08
CA LYS A 189 0.90 15.31 -14.20
C LYS A 189 0.38 15.06 -12.77
N PRO A 190 1.08 15.50 -11.72
CA PRO A 190 0.65 15.28 -10.33
C PRO A 190 -0.79 15.70 -10.00
N ASP A 191 -1.30 16.74 -10.67
CA ASP A 191 -2.67 17.25 -10.47
C ASP A 191 -3.67 16.67 -11.48
N LYS A 192 -3.18 16.01 -12.53
CA LYS A 192 -3.94 15.49 -13.67
C LYS A 192 -3.23 14.27 -14.26
N GLY A 193 -3.70 13.09 -13.88
CA GLY A 193 -3.23 11.81 -14.38
C GLY A 193 -4.30 10.76 -14.19
N PHE A 194 -3.93 9.52 -14.42
CA PHE A 194 -4.74 8.36 -14.10
C PHE A 194 -3.87 7.33 -13.37
N TYR A 195 -4.53 6.50 -12.59
CA TYR A 195 -3.88 5.41 -11.87
C TYR A 195 -4.13 4.08 -12.58
N ARG A 196 -3.07 3.29 -12.65
CA ARG A 196 -3.13 1.89 -13.05
C ARG A 196 -2.33 1.05 -12.08
N VAL A 197 -2.53 -0.27 -12.12
CA VAL A 197 -1.85 -1.18 -11.19
C VAL A 197 -1.32 -2.40 -11.92
N PHE A 198 -0.09 -2.76 -11.59
CA PHE A 198 0.47 -4.06 -11.91
C PHE A 198 0.25 -5.01 -10.74
N VAL A 199 -0.30 -6.18 -11.01
CA VAL A 199 -0.57 -7.19 -9.99
C VAL A 199 -0.01 -8.55 -10.40
N GLN A 200 0.58 -9.25 -9.44
CA GLN A 200 1.10 -10.59 -9.67
C GLN A 200 0.00 -11.65 -9.49
N HIS A 201 -0.16 -12.52 -10.48
CA HIS A 201 -1.00 -13.71 -10.36
C HIS A 201 -0.15 -14.91 -9.91
N LYS A 202 -0.24 -15.24 -8.61
CA LYS A 202 0.66 -16.22 -7.99
C LYS A 202 0.60 -17.63 -8.61
N SER A 203 -0.55 -18.10 -9.09
CA SER A 203 -0.68 -19.45 -9.64
C SER A 203 0.02 -19.64 -10.98
N GLU A 204 0.15 -18.56 -11.75
CA GLU A 204 0.72 -18.59 -13.11
C GLU A 204 2.09 -17.90 -13.17
N GLU A 205 2.51 -17.25 -12.07
CA GLU A 205 3.69 -16.35 -12.02
C GLU A 205 3.68 -15.22 -13.06
N LEU A 206 2.52 -14.92 -13.63
CA LEU A 206 2.31 -13.84 -14.60
C LEU A 206 1.99 -12.51 -13.91
N TRP A 207 2.30 -11.43 -14.61
CA TRP A 207 1.94 -10.08 -14.21
C TRP A 207 0.84 -9.56 -15.11
N TYR A 208 -0.10 -8.85 -14.51
CA TYR A 208 -1.17 -8.18 -15.23
C TYR A 208 -1.15 -6.70 -14.92
N GLU A 209 -1.28 -5.90 -15.95
CA GLU A 209 -1.62 -4.49 -15.87
C GLU A 209 -3.14 -4.34 -15.86
N ILE A 210 -3.66 -3.58 -14.92
CA ILE A 210 -5.08 -3.28 -14.78
C ILE A 210 -5.26 -1.77 -14.80
N HIS A 211 -6.06 -1.30 -15.75
CA HIS A 211 -6.51 0.08 -15.88
C HIS A 211 -8.02 0.06 -16.11
N ASP A 212 -8.79 0.40 -15.08
CA ASP A 212 -10.25 0.30 -15.07
C ASP A 212 -10.77 -1.07 -15.53
N LEU A 213 -11.36 -1.11 -16.72
CA LEU A 213 -11.96 -2.30 -17.32
C LEU A 213 -10.98 -3.05 -18.22
N HIS A 214 -9.80 -2.50 -18.46
CA HIS A 214 -8.77 -3.11 -19.29
C HIS A 214 -7.81 -3.92 -18.42
N VAL A 215 -7.60 -5.17 -18.81
CA VAL A 215 -6.64 -6.08 -18.18
C VAL A 215 -5.76 -6.66 -19.29
N SER A 216 -4.45 -6.47 -19.17
CA SER A 216 -3.47 -6.97 -20.13
C SER A 216 -2.33 -7.69 -19.38
N GLU A 217 -1.81 -8.76 -19.98
CA GLU A 217 -0.60 -9.40 -19.47
C GLU A 217 0.61 -8.48 -19.70
N THR A 218 1.55 -8.46 -18.76
CA THR A 218 2.79 -7.70 -18.87
C THR A 218 3.99 -8.50 -18.41
N LEU A 219 5.17 -8.13 -18.92
CA LEU A 219 6.43 -8.74 -18.52
C LEU A 219 6.91 -8.15 -17.19
N PRO A 220 7.53 -8.94 -16.30
CA PRO A 220 8.10 -8.43 -15.04
C PRO A 220 9.04 -7.23 -15.25
N GLN A 221 9.83 -7.23 -16.34
CA GLN A 221 10.75 -6.14 -16.65
C GLN A 221 10.02 -4.80 -16.84
N MET A 222 8.81 -4.81 -17.41
CA MET A 222 7.99 -3.60 -17.58
C MET A 222 7.47 -3.07 -16.24
N VAL A 223 7.20 -3.97 -15.29
CA VAL A 223 6.79 -3.58 -13.93
C VAL A 223 7.95 -2.84 -13.24
N ALA A 224 9.18 -3.35 -13.31
CA ALA A 224 10.35 -2.75 -12.67
C ALA A 224 10.76 -1.39 -13.25
N LEU A 225 10.40 -1.11 -14.51
CA LEU A 225 10.70 0.15 -15.20
C LEU A 225 9.61 1.22 -15.01
N SER A 226 8.48 0.87 -14.39
CA SER A 226 7.35 1.79 -14.24
C SER A 226 7.55 2.80 -13.11
N GLU A 227 6.89 3.96 -13.22
CA GLU A 227 6.91 5.01 -12.19
C GLU A 227 6.03 4.61 -10.99
N ALA A 228 6.62 3.84 -10.08
CA ALA A 228 5.92 3.36 -8.89
C ALA A 228 5.43 4.51 -8.01
N TYR A 229 4.12 4.55 -7.78
CA TYR A 229 3.47 5.41 -6.79
C TYR A 229 3.38 4.71 -5.43
N MET A 230 2.96 3.45 -5.42
CA MET A 230 2.82 2.65 -4.19
C MET A 230 3.05 1.17 -4.47
N GLN A 231 3.76 0.50 -3.57
CA GLN A 231 4.12 -0.92 -3.70
C GLN A 231 3.61 -1.73 -2.52
N ILE A 232 3.13 -2.93 -2.80
CA ILE A 232 2.80 -3.92 -1.78
C ILE A 232 3.73 -5.11 -1.95
N TYR A 233 4.47 -5.41 -0.89
CA TYR A 233 5.38 -6.54 -0.81
C TYR A 233 4.84 -7.61 0.14
N LYS A 234 5.11 -8.87 -0.20
CA LYS A 234 4.81 -10.03 0.62
C LYS A 234 6.11 -10.63 1.15
N ARG A 235 6.19 -10.84 2.46
CA ARG A 235 7.30 -11.57 3.08
C ARG A 235 7.34 -13.03 2.61
N GLN A 236 8.52 -13.51 2.21
CA GLN A 236 8.75 -14.92 1.88
C GLN A 236 8.58 -15.79 3.13
N GLN A 237 8.05 -17.01 2.94
CA GLN A 237 7.86 -17.96 4.04
C GLN A 237 9.17 -18.65 4.40
#